data_AF-A0A653Y296-F1
#
_entry.id   AF-A0A653Y296-F1
#
_cell.length_a   1.000
_cell.length_b   1.000
_cell.length_c   1.000
_cell.angle_alpha   90.00
_cell.angle_beta   90.00
_cell.angle_gamma   90.00
#
_symmetry.space_group_name_H-M   'P 1'
#
loop_
_entity.id
_entity.type
_entity.pdbx_description
1 polymer ?
#
loop_
_entity_poly.entity_id
_entity_poly.type
_entity_poly.pdbx_seq_one_letter_code
_entity_poly.pdbx_strand_id
1 'polypeptide(L)'
;MKNTIKLVSVLVVIIIVSVTSLITQHNKQSKTNDVVKEKSDQEKAEELAEKMKPKIEECLRKEDIHHFIKTITFKERVTINPMGYIVIRGYINDEPEKYEFSASLKYRTKEIGSMSYSAELGDRFENWDDFDPQVKEDYLNSLSKKEREQYLKDIGEKVK
;
A
#
# COMPACT_ATOMS: atom_id res chain seq x y z
N MET A 1 -1.08 -64.52 -48.56
CA MET A 1 -0.12 -63.74 -47.73
C MET A 1 -0.12 -62.24 -48.03
N LYS A 2 -0.15 -61.76 -49.29
CA LYS A 2 -0.15 -60.31 -49.61
C LYS A 2 -1.31 -59.51 -48.97
N ASN A 3 -2.53 -60.04 -48.94
CA ASN A 3 -3.68 -59.31 -48.40
C ASN A 3 -3.72 -59.29 -46.86
N THR A 4 -3.19 -60.34 -46.21
CA THR A 4 -3.07 -60.42 -44.75
C THR A 4 -2.04 -59.42 -44.23
N ILE A 5 -0.91 -59.25 -44.94
CA ILE A 5 0.12 -58.25 -44.61
C ILE A 5 -0.43 -56.82 -44.75
N LYS A 6 -1.26 -56.55 -45.79
CA LYS A 6 -1.94 -55.26 -45.97
C LYS A 6 -2.95 -54.96 -44.86
N LEU A 7 -3.70 -55.96 -44.40
CA LEU A 7 -4.66 -55.81 -43.30
C LEU A 7 -3.96 -55.52 -41.96
N VAL A 8 -2.87 -56.25 -41.67
CA VAL A 8 -2.07 -56.03 -40.47
C VAL A 8 -1.39 -54.65 -40.51
N SER A 9 -0.87 -54.22 -41.67
CA SER A 9 -0.26 -52.88 -41.79
C SER A 9 -1.27 -51.75 -41.56
N VAL A 10 -2.52 -51.90 -42.02
CA VAL A 10 -3.56 -50.89 -41.79
C VAL A 10 -3.96 -50.82 -40.31
N LEU A 11 -4.09 -51.97 -39.66
CA LEU A 11 -4.38 -52.05 -38.22
C LEU A 11 -3.31 -51.37 -37.37
N VAL A 12 -2.02 -51.57 -37.69
CA VAL A 12 -0.91 -50.94 -36.98
C VAL A 12 -0.94 -49.41 -37.13
N VAL A 13 -1.25 -48.89 -38.33
CA VAL A 13 -1.34 -47.44 -38.56
C VAL A 13 -2.47 -46.81 -37.75
N ILE A 14 -3.64 -47.46 -37.67
CA ILE A 14 -4.78 -46.95 -36.87
C ILE A 14 -4.40 -46.87 -35.38
N ILE A 15 -3.69 -47.88 -34.85
CA ILE A 15 -3.25 -47.89 -33.45
C ILE A 15 -2.27 -46.74 -33.19
N ILE A 16 -1.31 -46.50 -34.09
CA ILE A 16 -0.33 -45.42 -33.94
C ILE A 16 -1.01 -44.04 -33.94
N VAL A 17 -1.97 -43.82 -34.86
CA VAL A 17 -2.75 -42.57 -34.91
C VAL A 17 -3.58 -42.37 -33.63
N SER A 18 -4.16 -43.45 -33.11
CA SER A 18 -4.96 -43.40 -31.88
C SER A 18 -4.11 -43.06 -30.65
N VAL A 19 -2.94 -43.69 -30.51
CA VAL A 19 -2.01 -43.45 -29.40
C VAL A 19 -1.41 -42.04 -29.46
N THR A 20 -1.02 -41.57 -30.65
CA THR A 20 -0.51 -40.20 -30.82
C THR A 20 -1.58 -39.13 -30.54
N SER A 21 -2.84 -39.37 -30.92
CA SER A 21 -3.97 -38.49 -30.57
C SER A 21 -4.21 -38.45 -29.05
N LEU A 22 -4.17 -39.59 -28.37
CA LEU A 22 -4.30 -39.70 -26.91
C LEU A 22 -3.19 -38.94 -26.17
N ILE A 23 -1.93 -39.10 -26.59
CA ILE A 23 -0.78 -38.37 -26.00
C ILE A 23 -0.94 -36.86 -26.22
N THR A 24 -1.42 -36.45 -27.39
CA THR A 24 -1.63 -35.02 -27.71
C THR A 24 -2.77 -34.41 -26.91
N GLN A 25 -3.86 -35.14 -26.68
CA GLN A 25 -4.96 -34.71 -25.80
C GLN A 25 -4.51 -34.63 -24.34
N HIS A 26 -3.77 -35.62 -23.84
CA HIS A 26 -3.24 -35.62 -22.48
C HIS A 26 -2.25 -34.46 -22.25
N ASN A 27 -1.40 -34.14 -23.23
CA ASN A 27 -0.48 -33.00 -23.16
C ASN A 27 -1.15 -31.64 -23.31
N LYS A 28 -2.32 -31.56 -23.96
CA LYS A 28 -3.14 -30.34 -23.95
C LYS A 28 -3.84 -30.16 -22.59
N GLN A 29 -4.33 -31.25 -22.00
CA GLN A 29 -4.99 -31.23 -20.70
C GLN A 29 -4.03 -30.95 -19.54
N SER A 30 -2.76 -31.37 -19.63
CA SER A 30 -1.73 -31.04 -18.63
C SER A 30 -1.28 -29.57 -18.66
N LYS A 31 -1.50 -28.85 -19.78
CA LYS A 31 -1.17 -27.43 -19.95
C LYS A 31 -2.28 -26.46 -19.53
N THR A 32 -3.48 -26.95 -19.19
CA THR A 32 -4.63 -26.10 -18.85
C THR A 32 -4.92 -25.99 -17.35
N ASN A 33 -4.01 -26.45 -16.49
CA ASN A 33 -4.09 -26.20 -15.05
C ASN A 33 -3.32 -24.93 -14.67
N ASP A 34 -3.48 -23.86 -15.44
CA ASP A 34 -3.12 -22.52 -14.98
C ASP A 34 -4.23 -22.08 -14.01
N VAL A 35 -4.24 -22.70 -12.83
CA VAL A 35 -5.08 -22.28 -11.72
C VAL A 35 -4.53 -20.91 -11.32
N VAL A 36 -5.15 -19.85 -11.84
CA VAL A 36 -4.90 -18.48 -11.38
C VAL A 36 -5.14 -18.49 -9.89
N LYS A 37 -4.06 -18.57 -9.11
CA LYS A 37 -4.12 -18.59 -7.65
C LYS A 37 -4.74 -17.26 -7.24
N GLU A 38 -5.96 -17.32 -6.71
CA GLU A 38 -6.64 -16.12 -6.26
C GLU A 38 -5.79 -15.46 -5.15
N LYS A 39 -5.48 -14.17 -5.33
CA LYS A 39 -4.74 -13.40 -4.33
C LYS A 39 -5.50 -13.39 -3.00
N SER A 40 -4.77 -13.52 -1.90
CA SER A 40 -5.31 -13.33 -0.56
C SER A 40 -5.84 -11.91 -0.38
N ASP A 41 -6.74 -11.72 0.59
CA ASP A 41 -7.26 -10.39 0.91
C ASP A 41 -6.16 -9.42 1.34
N GLN A 42 -5.11 -9.93 1.99
CA GLN A 42 -3.93 -9.16 2.37
C GLN A 42 -3.16 -8.68 1.13
N GLU A 43 -2.87 -9.55 0.17
CA GLU A 43 -2.18 -9.17 -1.08
C GLU A 43 -3.00 -8.14 -1.88
N LYS A 44 -4.33 -8.31 -1.93
CA LYS A 44 -5.24 -7.34 -2.54
C LYS A 44 -5.17 -5.98 -1.83
N ALA A 45 -5.08 -5.98 -0.50
CA ALA A 45 -4.98 -4.77 0.31
C ALA A 45 -3.63 -4.04 0.13
N GLU A 46 -2.53 -4.78 0.09
CA GLU A 46 -1.18 -4.23 -0.15
C GLU A 46 -1.07 -3.62 -1.55
N GLU A 47 -1.61 -4.29 -2.57
CA GLU A 47 -1.65 -3.75 -3.94
C GLU A 47 -2.47 -2.46 -4.04
N LEU A 48 -3.62 -2.40 -3.37
CA LEU A 48 -4.42 -1.18 -3.31
C LEU A 48 -3.70 -0.07 -2.55
N ALA A 49 -3.05 -0.40 -1.44
CA ALA A 49 -2.31 0.56 -0.64
C ALA A 49 -1.16 1.20 -1.43
N GLU A 50 -0.40 0.41 -2.19
CA GLU A 50 0.67 0.92 -3.04
C GLU A 50 0.14 1.95 -4.05
N LYS A 51 -1.00 1.64 -4.68
CA LYS A 51 -1.66 2.56 -5.63
C LYS A 51 -2.16 3.85 -4.97
N MET A 52 -2.45 3.80 -3.67
CA MET A 52 -2.99 4.94 -2.91
C MET A 52 -1.91 5.80 -2.25
N LYS A 53 -0.65 5.34 -2.15
CA LYS A 53 0.46 6.11 -1.58
C LYS A 53 0.59 7.52 -2.16
N PRO A 54 0.54 7.74 -3.49
CA PRO A 54 0.65 9.09 -4.05
C PRO A 54 -0.46 10.05 -3.57
N LYS A 55 -1.69 9.53 -3.42
CA LYS A 55 -2.82 10.33 -2.93
C LYS A 55 -2.70 10.64 -1.44
N ILE A 56 -2.15 9.72 -0.65
CA ILE A 56 -1.86 9.96 0.78
C ILE A 56 -0.76 11.01 0.93
N GLU A 57 0.30 10.92 0.12
CA GLU A 57 1.34 11.94 0.06
C GLU A 57 0.76 13.31 -0.32
N GLU A 58 -0.10 13.38 -1.33
CA GLU A 58 -0.78 14.64 -1.68
C GLU A 58 -1.58 15.22 -0.51
N CYS A 59 -2.33 14.39 0.24
CA CYS A 59 -3.05 14.83 1.44
C CYS A 59 -2.09 15.39 2.50
N LEU A 60 -1.03 14.66 2.84
CA LEU A 60 -0.02 15.10 3.80
C LEU A 60 0.61 16.44 3.41
N ARG A 61 0.97 16.59 2.13
CA ARG A 61 1.59 17.82 1.61
C ARG A 61 0.65 19.02 1.58
N LYS A 62 -0.67 18.79 1.50
CA LYS A 62 -1.67 19.87 1.60
C LYS A 62 -1.86 20.36 3.03
N GLU A 63 -1.75 19.46 4.01
CA GLU A 63 -1.84 19.80 5.43
C GLU A 63 -0.53 20.41 5.97
N ASP A 64 0.60 20.11 5.33
CA ASP A 64 1.92 20.66 5.65
C ASP A 64 2.11 22.11 5.17
N ILE A 65 1.37 23.04 5.79
CA ILE A 65 1.42 24.47 5.48
C ILE A 65 2.76 25.12 5.79
N HIS A 66 3.56 24.52 6.69
CA HIS A 66 4.86 25.03 7.12
C HIS A 66 6.05 24.42 6.36
N HIS A 67 5.78 23.57 5.37
CA HIS A 67 6.81 22.85 4.59
C HIS A 67 7.78 22.04 5.47
N PHE A 68 7.26 21.48 6.57
CA PHE A 68 8.00 20.67 7.53
C PHE A 68 8.40 19.31 6.96
N ILE A 69 7.56 18.71 6.11
CA ILE A 69 7.82 17.40 5.53
C ILE A 69 8.99 17.50 4.54
N LYS A 70 10.02 16.68 4.75
CA LYS A 70 11.14 16.50 3.81
C LYS A 70 11.06 15.13 3.17
N THR A 71 10.91 14.10 3.99
CA THR A 71 10.76 12.70 3.56
C THR A 71 9.49 12.09 4.12
N ILE A 72 8.88 11.18 3.34
CA ILE A 72 7.73 10.38 3.72
C ILE A 72 8.12 8.92 3.54
N THR A 73 8.00 8.13 4.61
CA THR A 73 8.33 6.71 4.58
C THR A 73 7.11 5.89 4.98
N PHE A 74 6.61 5.07 4.05
CA PHE A 74 5.50 4.15 4.30
C PHE A 74 6.01 2.85 4.90
N LYS A 75 5.33 2.34 5.93
CA LYS A 75 5.58 0.99 6.46
C LYS A 75 5.15 -0.06 5.43
N GLU A 76 5.93 -1.12 5.28
CA GLU A 76 5.74 -2.12 4.22
C GLU A 76 4.39 -2.85 4.31
N ARG A 77 3.98 -3.25 5.51
CA ARG A 77 2.76 -4.02 5.71
C ARG A 77 1.59 -3.14 6.10
N VAL A 78 0.45 -3.39 5.46
CA VAL A 78 -0.84 -2.80 5.82
C VAL A 78 -1.60 -3.71 6.77
N THR A 79 -2.52 -3.14 7.54
CA THR A 79 -3.41 -3.89 8.43
C THR A 79 -4.85 -3.74 7.95
N ILE A 80 -5.58 -4.84 7.84
CA ILE A 80 -7.04 -4.81 7.65
C ILE A 80 -7.67 -4.83 9.05
N ASN A 81 -8.36 -3.76 9.44
CA ASN A 81 -9.01 -3.70 10.75
C ASN A 81 -10.30 -4.54 10.79
N PRO A 82 -10.88 -4.83 11.97
CA PRO A 82 -12.11 -5.63 12.08
C PRO A 82 -13.33 -5.07 11.32
N MET A 83 -13.31 -3.76 11.01
CA MET A 83 -14.35 -3.11 10.20
C MET A 83 -14.07 -3.17 8.69
N GLY A 84 -13.00 -3.84 8.28
CA GLY A 84 -12.60 -4.01 6.88
C GLY A 84 -11.91 -2.81 6.25
N TYR A 85 -11.44 -1.83 7.03
CA TYR A 85 -10.61 -0.74 6.51
C TYR A 85 -9.17 -1.20 6.36
N ILE A 86 -8.52 -0.76 5.28
CA ILE A 86 -7.07 -0.96 5.10
C ILE A 86 -6.37 0.23 5.75
N VAL A 87 -5.58 -0.04 6.77
CA VAL A 87 -4.79 0.95 7.49
C VAL A 87 -3.36 0.93 6.96
N ILE A 88 -2.98 2.04 6.35
CA ILE A 88 -1.63 2.31 5.85
C ILE A 88 -0.95 3.19 6.87
N ARG A 89 0.27 2.84 7.27
CA ARG A 89 1.04 3.60 8.27
C ARG A 89 2.33 4.10 7.64
N GLY A 90 2.85 5.17 8.20
CA GLY A 90 4.14 5.71 7.81
C GLY A 90 4.66 6.70 8.83
N TYR A 91 5.77 7.34 8.49
CA TYR A 91 6.37 8.40 9.28
C TYR A 91 7.05 9.43 8.38
N ILE A 92 7.32 10.59 8.97
CA ILE A 92 7.91 11.75 8.31
C ILE A 92 9.34 11.97 8.82
N ASN A 93 10.21 12.49 7.96
CA ASN A 93 11.56 12.96 8.31
C ASN A 93 12.45 11.92 9.01
N ASP A 94 12.22 10.63 8.71
CA ASP A 94 12.95 9.50 9.29
C ASP A 94 12.87 9.39 10.82
N GLU A 95 11.80 9.91 11.41
CA GLU A 95 11.55 9.94 12.86
C GLU A 95 10.29 9.14 13.22
N PRO A 96 10.34 7.79 13.16
CA PRO A 96 9.19 6.92 13.35
C PRO A 96 8.59 6.93 14.76
N GLU A 97 9.28 7.48 15.76
CA GLU A 97 8.75 7.57 17.12
C GLU A 97 8.00 8.89 17.37
N LYS A 98 8.27 9.91 16.56
CA LYS A 98 7.72 11.25 16.75
C LYS A 98 6.70 11.61 15.70
N TYR A 99 6.98 11.32 14.43
CA TYR A 99 6.21 11.86 13.32
C TYR A 99 5.46 10.78 12.56
N GLU A 100 4.73 9.92 13.28
CA GLU A 100 3.90 8.88 12.67
C GLU A 100 2.61 9.44 12.08
N PHE A 101 2.17 8.82 10.99
CA PHE A 101 0.83 9.01 10.45
C PHE A 101 0.18 7.66 10.12
N SER A 102 -1.15 7.68 10.00
CA SER A 102 -1.91 6.59 9.43
C SER A 102 -3.05 7.08 8.55
N ALA A 103 -3.27 6.37 7.45
CA ALA A 103 -4.38 6.59 6.54
C ALA A 103 -5.30 5.37 6.58
N SER A 104 -6.59 5.58 6.79
CA SER A 104 -7.61 4.54 6.70
C SER A 104 -8.27 4.59 5.34
N LEU A 105 -8.23 3.49 4.59
CA LEU A 105 -8.91 3.37 3.30
C LEU A 105 -10.23 2.62 3.43
N LYS A 106 -11.29 3.19 2.87
CA LYS A 106 -12.57 2.51 2.69
C LYS A 106 -12.42 1.45 1.60
N TYR A 107 -12.44 0.17 1.96
CA TYR A 107 -12.23 -0.94 1.02
C TYR A 107 -13.15 -0.88 -0.21
N ARG A 108 -14.43 -0.50 -0.02
CA ARG A 108 -15.43 -0.45 -1.11
C ARG A 108 -15.27 0.75 -2.03
N THR A 109 -14.99 1.94 -1.48
CA THR A 109 -14.91 3.17 -2.29
C THR A 109 -13.50 3.48 -2.77
N LYS A 110 -12.48 2.79 -2.24
CA LYS A 110 -11.05 3.00 -2.55
C LYS A 110 -10.61 4.45 -2.28
N GLU A 111 -11.24 5.07 -1.29
CA GLU A 111 -10.96 6.45 -0.87
C GLU A 111 -10.27 6.46 0.49
N ILE A 112 -9.50 7.52 0.73
CA ILE A 112 -9.00 7.85 2.06
C ILE A 112 -10.21 8.27 2.88
N GLY A 113 -10.57 7.46 3.86
CA GLY A 113 -11.67 7.72 4.79
C GLY A 113 -11.26 8.67 5.91
N SER A 114 -10.03 8.53 6.42
CA SER A 114 -9.47 9.40 7.45
C SER A 114 -7.94 9.36 7.42
N MET A 115 -7.34 10.46 7.86
CA MET A 115 -5.93 10.56 8.23
C MET A 115 -5.82 10.77 9.74
N SER A 116 -4.75 10.29 10.34
CA SER A 116 -4.44 10.51 11.75
C SER A 116 -2.95 10.65 11.94
N TYR A 117 -2.55 11.44 12.91
CA TYR A 117 -1.16 11.83 13.16
C TYR A 117 -0.79 11.58 14.61
N SER A 118 0.50 11.41 14.89
CA SER A 118 1.01 11.64 16.24
C SER A 118 0.76 13.09 16.66
N ALA A 119 0.68 13.33 17.97
CA ALA A 119 0.51 14.69 18.50
C ALA A 119 1.61 15.63 17.99
N GLU A 120 2.86 15.18 18.06
CA GLU A 120 4.01 15.95 17.56
C GLU A 120 3.88 16.31 16.07
N LEU A 121 3.45 15.40 15.20
CA LEU A 121 3.25 15.74 13.79
C LEU A 121 2.05 16.67 13.59
N GLY A 122 0.96 16.45 14.32
CA GLY A 122 -0.23 17.32 14.28
C GLY A 122 0.11 18.76 14.64
N ASP A 123 0.88 18.97 15.72
CA ASP A 123 1.32 20.30 16.14
C ASP A 123 2.14 21.03 15.06
N ARG A 124 2.79 20.30 14.14
CA ARG A 124 3.58 20.84 13.01
C ARG A 124 2.73 21.15 11.79
N PHE A 125 1.47 20.72 11.75
CA PHE A 125 0.49 21.12 10.75
C PHE A 125 -0.45 22.22 11.26
N GLU A 126 -0.38 22.54 12.55
CA GLU A 126 -1.27 23.53 13.17
C GLU A 126 -1.10 24.92 12.56
N ASN A 127 -2.24 25.52 12.19
CA ASN A 127 -2.28 26.88 11.68
C ASN A 127 -2.57 27.85 12.83
N TRP A 128 -1.52 28.36 13.46
CA TRP A 128 -1.69 29.26 14.61
C TRP A 128 -2.41 30.58 14.31
N ASP A 129 -2.54 30.96 13.03
CA ASP A 129 -3.32 32.14 12.63
C ASP A 129 -4.84 31.95 12.87
N ASP A 130 -5.29 30.71 13.06
CA ASP A 130 -6.69 30.38 13.38
C ASP A 130 -7.02 30.52 14.88
N PHE A 131 -6.02 30.82 15.72
CA PHE A 131 -6.15 30.91 17.18
C PHE A 131 -5.82 32.31 17.69
N ASP A 132 -6.25 32.59 18.94
CA ASP A 132 -5.75 33.76 19.64
C ASP A 132 -4.22 33.64 19.84
N PRO A 133 -3.42 34.70 19.56
CA PRO A 133 -1.97 34.67 19.73
C PRO A 133 -1.51 34.18 21.11
N GLN A 134 -2.32 34.38 22.16
CA GLN A 134 -2.03 33.90 23.50
C GLN A 134 -1.99 32.36 23.56
N VAL A 135 -2.83 31.65 22.80
CA VAL A 135 -2.84 30.18 22.77
C VAL A 135 -1.53 29.63 22.24
N LYS A 136 -1.00 30.24 21.17
CA LYS A 136 0.30 29.89 20.61
C LYS A 136 1.41 30.14 21.63
N GLU A 137 1.45 31.31 22.25
CA GLU A 137 2.49 31.62 23.24
C GLU A 137 2.40 30.73 24.48
N ASP A 138 1.20 30.40 24.96
CA ASP A 138 0.99 29.46 26.06
C ASP A 138 1.51 28.06 25.71
N TYR A 139 1.21 27.57 24.50
CA TYR A 139 1.78 26.32 23.99
C TYR A 139 3.32 26.38 23.95
N LEU A 140 3.89 27.43 23.34
CA LEU A 140 5.35 27.59 23.23
C LEU A 140 6.04 27.72 24.60
N ASN A 141 5.35 28.27 25.60
CA ASN A 141 5.84 28.38 26.97
C ASN A 141 5.70 27.08 27.77
N SER A 142 4.85 26.15 27.33
CA SER A 142 4.73 24.81 27.92
C SER A 142 5.89 23.88 27.55
N LEU A 143 6.56 24.15 26.43
CA LEU A 143 7.70 23.40 25.93
C LEU A 143 8.98 23.73 26.70
N SER A 144 9.90 22.76 26.82
CA SER A 144 11.27 23.08 27.24
C SER A 144 11.94 24.01 26.22
N LYS A 145 12.97 24.74 26.65
CA LYS A 145 13.72 25.65 25.76
C LYS A 145 14.19 24.96 24.47
N LYS A 146 14.71 23.73 24.58
CA LYS A 146 15.20 22.96 23.43
C LYS A 146 14.07 22.54 22.48
N GLU A 147 12.94 22.12 23.03
CA GLU A 147 11.76 21.75 22.24
C GLU A 147 11.17 22.95 21.53
N ARG A 148 11.06 24.10 22.21
CA ARG A 148 10.60 25.36 21.61
C ARG A 148 11.48 25.80 20.44
N GLU A 149 12.81 25.78 20.63
CA GLU A 149 13.75 26.15 19.57
C GLU A 149 13.63 25.24 18.35
N GLN A 150 13.50 23.93 18.57
CA GLN A 150 13.33 22.96 17.50
C GLN A 150 11.97 23.11 16.81
N TYR A 151 10.89 23.27 17.57
CA TYR A 151 9.54 23.48 17.06
C TYR A 151 9.46 24.71 16.16
N LEU A 152 9.96 25.86 16.62
CA LEU A 152 9.96 27.10 15.82
C LEU A 152 10.77 26.92 14.54
N LYS A 153 11.92 26.25 14.61
CA LYS A 153 12.71 25.93 13.42
C LYS A 153 11.95 25.03 12.44
N ASP A 154 11.22 24.04 12.96
CA ASP A 154 10.46 23.08 12.16
C ASP A 154 9.31 23.76 11.40
N ILE A 155 8.66 24.76 12.01
CA ILE A 155 7.60 25.56 11.38
C ILE A 155 8.11 26.81 10.65
N GLY A 156 9.43 26.97 10.49
CA GLY A 156 10.03 28.09 9.74
C GLY A 156 10.03 29.44 10.48
N GLU A 157 9.78 29.45 11.78
CA GLU A 157 9.77 30.64 12.62
C GLU A 157 11.11 30.89 13.33
N LYS A 158 11.35 32.16 13.67
CA LYS A 158 12.54 32.57 14.41
C LYS A 158 12.31 32.48 15.90
N VAL A 159 13.31 31.98 16.61
CA VAL A 159 13.39 32.11 18.08
C VAL A 159 13.50 33.60 18.39
N LYS A 160 12.53 34.13 19.16
CA LYS A 160 12.53 35.51 19.64
C LYS A 160 13.44 35.67 20.85
#